data_AF-A0A3D5VAU3-F1
#
_entry.id   AF-A0A3D5VAU3-F1
#
_cell.length_a   1.000
_cell.length_b   1.000
_cell.length_c   1.000
_cell.angle_alpha   90.00
_cell.angle_beta   90.00
_cell.angle_gamma   90.00
#
_symmetry.space_group_name_H-M   'P 1'
#
loop_
_entity.id
_entity.type
_entity.pdbx_description
1 polymer ?
#
loop_
_entity_poly.entity_id
_entity_poly.type
_entity_poly.pdbx_seq_one_letter_code
_entity_poly.pdbx_strand_id
1 'polypeptide(L)'
;MIIAVIPARYDSTRLPGKPLKILGDKPIIQHVYEKAEAARVFDRVIVATDDVRIYKKVKSFGGKVQMTSASHQSGSDRIAEVVRGIPAVEIVVNVQGDEPFITSSALQHLVKLFEDDEVQVASLMHRMKKGFDNPNRVKVVCDEHNFALYFSRLPVPYHGKNEKL
;
A
#
# COMPACT_ATOMS: atom_id res chain seq x y z
N MET A 1 10.02 16.24 2.95
CA MET A 1 9.67 15.13 3.86
C MET A 1 9.18 13.91 3.07
N ILE A 2 9.53 12.71 3.54
CA ILE A 2 9.06 11.43 3.04
C ILE A 2 8.08 10.85 4.06
N ILE A 3 6.82 10.63 3.68
CA ILE A 3 5.80 10.10 4.59
C ILE A 3 5.19 8.82 4.05
N ALA A 4 4.81 7.93 4.95
CA ALA A 4 3.96 6.78 4.63
C ALA A 4 2.53 7.05 5.11
N VAL A 5 1.56 6.80 4.23
CA VAL A 5 0.14 6.84 4.59
C VAL A 5 -0.47 5.47 4.36
N ILE A 6 -1.14 4.95 5.38
CA ILE A 6 -1.78 3.64 5.38
C ILE A 6 -3.30 3.83 5.29
N PRO A 7 -3.91 3.76 4.10
CA PRO A 7 -5.35 3.85 3.97
C PRO A 7 -6.02 2.60 4.54
N ALA A 8 -6.97 2.78 5.45
CA ALA A 8 -7.70 1.71 6.09
C ALA A 8 -9.19 2.03 6.19
N ARG A 9 -10.04 1.20 5.60
CA ARG A 9 -11.50 1.28 5.69
C ARG A 9 -12.06 0.04 6.37
N TYR A 10 -13.17 0.20 7.07
CA TYR A 10 -13.88 -0.95 7.64
C TYR A 10 -14.66 -1.72 6.56
N ASP A 11 -15.33 -1.00 5.66
CA ASP A 11 -16.28 -1.55 4.69
C ASP A 11 -15.59 -2.04 3.40
N SER A 12 -14.72 -3.04 3.54
CA SER A 12 -14.24 -3.82 2.40
C SER A 12 -15.27 -4.88 2.02
N THR A 13 -15.81 -4.82 0.80
CA THR A 13 -16.82 -5.77 0.29
C THR A 13 -16.37 -7.24 0.34
N ARG A 14 -15.06 -7.49 0.15
CA ARG A 14 -14.49 -8.85 0.13
C ARG A 14 -14.13 -9.38 1.53
N LEU A 15 -13.83 -8.49 2.47
CA LEU A 15 -13.47 -8.87 3.83
C LEU A 15 -13.77 -7.72 4.81
N PRO A 16 -15.00 -7.61 5.33
CA PRO A 16 -15.37 -6.55 6.26
C PRO A 16 -14.50 -6.56 7.52
N GLY A 17 -14.15 -5.36 7.99
CA GLY A 17 -13.31 -5.18 9.18
C GLY A 17 -11.89 -5.74 9.03
N LYS A 18 -11.40 -6.00 7.81
CA LYS A 18 -10.06 -6.57 7.54
C LYS A 18 -8.95 -5.90 8.37
N PRO A 19 -8.83 -4.57 8.46
CA PRO A 19 -7.75 -3.92 9.23
C PRO A 19 -7.72 -4.33 10.71
N LEU A 20 -8.88 -4.67 11.30
CA LEU A 20 -9.02 -5.02 12.71
C LEU A 20 -8.97 -6.54 12.98
N LYS A 21 -8.96 -7.38 11.94
CA LYS A 21 -8.82 -8.83 12.12
C LYS A 21 -7.45 -9.15 12.71
N ILE A 22 -7.43 -10.08 13.66
CA ILE A 22 -6.22 -10.54 14.32
C ILE A 22 -5.44 -11.47 13.41
N LEU A 23 -4.14 -11.21 13.29
CA LEU A 23 -3.15 -12.05 12.63
C LEU A 23 -2.06 -12.34 13.67
N GLY A 24 -2.00 -13.57 14.16
CA GLY A 24 -1.16 -13.90 15.32
C GLY A 24 -1.66 -13.20 16.59
N ASP A 25 -0.86 -12.29 17.14
CA ASP A 25 -1.11 -11.56 18.38
C ASP A 25 -1.66 -10.14 18.19
N LYS A 26 -1.63 -9.60 16.96
CA LYS A 26 -1.96 -8.20 16.65
C LYS A 26 -2.96 -8.09 15.50
N PRO A 27 -3.75 -7.01 15.41
CA PRO A 27 -4.57 -6.75 14.23
C PRO A 27 -3.70 -6.48 13.00
N ILE A 28 -4.21 -6.78 11.80
CA ILE A 28 -3.51 -6.55 10.53
C ILE A 28 -2.96 -5.12 10.42
N ILE A 29 -3.76 -4.11 10.79
CA ILE A 29 -3.34 -2.71 10.69
C ILE A 29 -2.12 -2.38 11.57
N GLN A 30 -1.99 -3.04 12.71
CA GLN A 30 -0.85 -2.83 13.60
C GLN A 30 0.42 -3.44 13.01
N HIS A 31 0.33 -4.64 12.42
CA HIS A 31 1.47 -5.22 11.70
C HIS A 31 1.97 -4.30 10.58
N VAL A 32 1.06 -3.78 9.76
CA VAL A 32 1.43 -2.85 8.66
C VAL A 32 2.08 -1.58 9.20
N TYR A 33 1.50 -0.98 10.24
CA TYR A 33 2.03 0.24 10.86
C TYR A 33 3.44 0.02 11.43
N GLU A 34 3.63 -1.05 12.22
CA GLU A 34 4.93 -1.37 12.82
C GLU A 34 5.99 -1.67 11.76
N LYS A 35 5.64 -2.35 10.65
CA LYS A 35 6.56 -2.61 9.54
C LYS A 35 6.98 -1.34 8.80
N ALA A 36 6.03 -0.42 8.59
CA ALA A 36 6.33 0.88 7.98
C ALA A 36 7.25 1.72 8.87
N GLU A 37 6.98 1.81 10.17
CA GLU A 37 7.86 2.53 11.13
C GLU A 37 9.25 1.86 11.21
N ALA A 38 9.30 0.52 11.22
CA ALA A 38 10.56 -0.22 11.24
C ALA A 38 11.42 -0.02 9.98
N ALA A 39 10.84 0.49 8.88
CA ALA A 39 11.60 0.81 7.67
C ALA A 39 12.58 1.98 7.87
N ARG A 40 12.34 2.86 8.84
CA ARG A 40 13.20 4.01 9.20
C ARG A 40 13.59 4.91 8.00
N VAL A 41 12.70 5.02 7.02
CA VAL A 41 12.83 5.91 5.85
C VAL A 41 11.74 6.97 5.77
N PHE A 42 10.79 6.94 6.72
CA PHE A 42 9.68 7.87 6.75
C PHE A 42 9.82 8.82 7.94
N ASP A 43 9.63 10.12 7.69
CA ASP A 43 9.51 11.13 8.74
C ASP A 43 8.23 10.92 9.56
N ARG A 44 7.19 10.39 8.91
CA ARG A 44 5.89 10.09 9.52
C ARG A 44 5.24 8.88 8.85
N VAL A 45 4.77 7.92 9.64
CA VAL A 45 3.78 6.92 9.22
C VAL A 45 2.42 7.31 9.81
N ILE A 46 1.38 7.38 8.99
CA ILE A 46 0.03 7.82 9.40
C ILE A 46 -1.01 6.84 8.86
N VAL A 47 -1.90 6.33 9.72
CA VAL A 47 -3.10 5.63 9.26
C VAL A 47 -4.17 6.63 8.87
N ALA A 48 -4.77 6.47 7.70
CA ALA A 48 -5.88 7.29 7.23
C ALA A 48 -7.16 6.45 7.19
N THR A 49 -8.17 6.82 7.97
CA THR A 49 -9.39 6.01 8.10
C THR A 49 -10.65 6.88 8.23
N ASP A 50 -11.79 6.36 7.81
CA ASP A 50 -13.12 6.93 8.06
C ASP A 50 -13.83 6.27 9.25
N ASP A 51 -13.23 5.23 9.84
CA ASP A 51 -13.87 4.41 10.85
C ASP A 51 -13.28 4.62 12.25
N VAL A 52 -14.14 4.99 13.19
CA VAL A 52 -13.77 5.28 14.58
C VAL A 52 -13.19 4.05 15.31
N ARG A 53 -13.58 2.82 14.94
CA ARG A 53 -13.04 1.59 15.54
C ARG A 53 -11.58 1.40 15.13
N ILE A 54 -11.27 1.63 13.84
CA ILE A 54 -9.89 1.64 13.33
C ILE A 54 -9.09 2.74 14.01
N TYR A 55 -9.61 3.96 14.06
CA TYR A 55 -8.98 5.10 14.73
C TYR A 55 -8.59 4.77 16.18
N LYS A 56 -9.56 4.30 16.98
CA LYS A 56 -9.34 3.93 18.38
C LYS A 56 -8.30 2.83 18.52
N LYS A 57 -8.34 1.81 17.64
CA LYS A 57 -7.36 0.73 17.68
C LYS A 57 -5.94 1.23 17.39
N VAL A 58 -5.77 2.09 16.38
CA VAL A 58 -4.46 2.68 16.06
C VAL A 58 -3.93 3.53 17.21
N LYS A 59 -4.78 4.37 17.81
CA LYS A 59 -4.40 5.13 19.01
C LYS A 59 -4.00 4.23 20.18
N SER A 60 -4.68 3.10 20.38
CA SER A 60 -4.41 2.21 21.51
C SER A 60 -3.01 1.58 21.51
N PHE A 61 -2.39 1.42 20.33
CA PHE A 61 -1.00 0.97 20.21
C PHE A 61 0.01 2.12 20.00
N GLY A 62 -0.42 3.38 20.17
CA GLY A 62 0.43 4.56 20.03
C GLY A 62 0.65 5.04 18.60
N GLY A 63 -0.07 4.50 17.62
CA GLY A 63 0.08 4.89 16.21
C GLY A 63 -0.50 6.27 15.90
N LYS A 64 0.09 6.95 14.90
CA LYS A 64 -0.48 8.16 14.31
C LYS A 64 -1.63 7.79 13.38
N VAL A 65 -2.77 8.44 13.56
CA VAL A 65 -3.97 8.19 12.77
C VAL A 65 -4.76 9.47 12.59
N GLN A 66 -5.34 9.62 11.41
CA GLN A 66 -6.18 10.75 11.01
C GLN A 66 -7.51 10.24 10.47
N MET A 67 -8.59 10.89 10.92
CA MET A 67 -9.92 10.70 10.34
C MET A 67 -9.96 11.36 8.96
N THR A 68 -10.66 10.72 8.04
CA THR A 68 -10.81 11.15 6.64
C THR A 68 -12.27 10.98 6.22
N SER A 69 -12.67 11.64 5.14
CA SER A 69 -14.04 11.55 4.64
C SER A 69 -14.44 10.11 4.29
N ALA A 70 -15.66 9.73 4.66
CA ALA A 70 -16.28 8.47 4.24
C ALA A 70 -16.70 8.49 2.75
N SER A 71 -16.69 9.66 2.10
CA SER A 71 -17.07 9.81 0.68
C SER A 71 -15.97 9.41 -0.30
N HIS A 72 -14.75 9.10 0.17
CA HIS A 72 -13.63 8.74 -0.69
C HIS A 72 -13.83 7.38 -1.35
N GLN A 73 -13.68 7.34 -2.67
CA GLN A 73 -13.87 6.12 -3.45
C GLN A 73 -12.61 5.24 -3.46
N SER A 74 -11.43 5.86 -3.37
CA SER A 74 -10.14 5.18 -3.43
C SER A 74 -9.26 5.42 -2.20
N GLY A 75 -8.26 4.56 -2.04
CA GLY A 75 -7.19 4.79 -1.05
C GLY A 75 -6.40 6.06 -1.36
N SER A 76 -6.19 6.40 -2.64
CA SER A 76 -5.45 7.58 -3.07
C SER A 76 -6.14 8.89 -2.69
N ASP A 77 -7.47 8.98 -2.82
CA ASP A 77 -8.23 10.17 -2.41
C ASP A 77 -8.07 10.45 -0.91
N ARG A 78 -8.10 9.38 -0.13
CA ARG A 78 -7.93 9.41 1.32
C ARG A 78 -6.53 9.88 1.72
N ILE A 79 -5.51 9.39 1.00
CA ILE A 79 -4.13 9.83 1.19
C ILE A 79 -4.00 11.31 0.84
N ALA A 80 -4.59 11.75 -0.27
CA ALA A 80 -4.55 13.14 -0.68
C ALA A 80 -5.18 14.07 0.37
N GLU A 81 -6.28 13.68 1.03
CA GLU A 81 -6.86 14.44 2.14
C GLU A 81 -5.88 14.61 3.30
N VAL A 82 -5.22 13.52 3.73
CA VAL A 82 -4.24 13.58 4.82
C VAL A 82 -3.04 14.46 4.45
N VAL A 83 -2.52 14.29 3.24
CA VAL A 83 -1.32 15.00 2.77
C VAL A 83 -1.56 16.50 2.62
N ARG A 84 -2.76 16.95 2.20
CA ARG A 84 -3.08 18.39 2.09
C ARG A 84 -2.86 19.16 3.39
N GLY A 85 -3.00 18.51 4.54
CA GLY A 85 -2.78 19.12 5.85
C GLY A 85 -1.32 19.12 6.32
N ILE A 86 -0.37 18.59 5.52
CA ILE A 86 1.03 18.43 5.89
C ILE A 86 1.89 19.24 4.91
N PRO A 87 2.54 20.33 5.36
CA PRO A 87 3.41 21.12 4.49
C PRO A 87 4.70 20.36 4.17
N ALA A 88 5.35 20.73 3.05
CA ALA A 88 6.68 20.25 2.65
C ALA A 88 6.81 18.70 2.50
N VAL A 89 5.75 18.04 2.06
CA VAL A 89 5.78 16.63 1.66
C VAL A 89 6.31 16.53 0.23
N GLU A 90 7.41 15.81 0.07
CA GLU A 90 8.08 15.58 -1.22
C GLU A 90 7.71 14.22 -1.79
N ILE A 91 7.69 13.19 -0.92
CA ILE A 91 7.36 11.81 -1.30
C ILE A 91 6.27 11.29 -0.37
N VAL A 92 5.23 10.72 -0.98
CA VAL A 92 4.15 10.02 -0.28
C VAL A 92 4.17 8.55 -0.69
N VAL A 93 4.40 7.67 0.28
CA VAL A 93 4.30 6.23 0.07
C VAL A 93 2.95 5.71 0.55
N ASN A 94 2.16 5.19 -0.39
CA ASN A 94 0.92 4.48 -0.10
C ASN A 94 1.22 3.05 0.35
N VAL A 95 1.23 2.82 1.67
CA VAL A 95 1.40 1.47 2.22
C VAL A 95 0.03 0.86 2.41
N GLN A 96 -0.33 -0.12 1.58
CA GLN A 96 -1.65 -0.74 1.66
C GLN A 96 -1.90 -1.33 3.05
N GLY A 97 -3.02 -0.96 3.69
CA GLY A 97 -3.39 -1.39 5.04
C GLY A 97 -3.69 -2.89 5.17
N ASP A 98 -3.53 -3.64 4.09
CA ASP A 98 -3.81 -5.06 4.01
C ASP A 98 -2.62 -5.92 3.53
N GLU A 99 -1.41 -5.33 3.53
CA GLU A 99 -0.12 -5.97 3.24
C GLU A 99 0.71 -6.17 4.52
N PRO A 100 0.28 -7.01 5.49
CA PRO A 100 0.98 -7.17 6.78
C PRO A 100 2.39 -7.79 6.65
N PHE A 101 2.72 -8.33 5.47
CA PHE A 101 4.01 -8.96 5.19
C PHE A 101 4.96 -8.07 4.38
N ILE A 102 4.59 -6.80 4.16
CA ILE A 102 5.52 -5.84 3.55
C ILE A 102 6.81 -5.77 4.37
N THR A 103 7.95 -5.82 3.70
CA THR A 103 9.25 -5.77 4.36
C THR A 103 9.77 -4.34 4.42
N SER A 104 10.53 -4.04 5.47
CA SER A 104 11.26 -2.78 5.58
C SER A 104 12.18 -2.52 4.39
N SER A 105 12.84 -3.58 3.88
CA SER A 105 13.70 -3.50 2.69
C SER A 105 12.93 -3.14 1.43
N ALA A 106 11.70 -3.64 1.25
CA ALA A 106 10.85 -3.29 0.13
C ALA A 106 10.49 -1.80 0.15
N LEU A 107 10.11 -1.27 1.32
CA LEU A 107 9.81 0.15 1.50
C LEU A 107 11.05 1.03 1.28
N GLN A 108 12.21 0.62 1.79
CA GLN A 108 13.49 1.30 1.55
C GLN A 108 13.85 1.35 0.06
N HIS A 109 13.73 0.22 -0.65
CA HIS A 109 13.98 0.16 -2.09
C HIS A 109 13.00 1.06 -2.85
N LEU A 110 11.72 1.07 -2.48
CA LEU A 110 10.72 1.91 -3.13
C LEU A 110 11.04 3.40 -2.99
N VAL A 111 11.43 3.85 -1.79
CA VAL A 111 11.83 5.24 -1.55
C VAL A 111 13.08 5.59 -2.34
N LYS A 112 14.05 4.67 -2.42
CA LYS A 112 15.30 4.87 -3.16
C LYS A 112 15.10 5.14 -4.65
N LEU A 113 14.00 4.65 -5.25
CA LEU A 113 13.71 4.91 -6.66
C LEU A 113 13.50 6.40 -6.97
N PHE A 114 13.16 7.21 -5.97
CA PHE A 114 13.02 8.66 -6.13
C PHE A 114 14.35 9.42 -5.96
N GLU A 115 15.49 8.71 -5.85
CA GLU A 115 16.82 9.33 -6.08
C GLU A 115 17.02 9.70 -7.55
N ASP A 116 16.22 9.12 -8.45
CA ASP A 116 16.12 9.49 -9.86
C ASP A 116 15.00 10.52 -10.05
N ASP A 117 15.38 11.73 -10.47
CA ASP A 117 14.46 12.86 -10.67
C ASP A 117 13.43 12.61 -11.80
N GLU A 118 13.64 11.63 -12.67
CA GLU A 118 12.66 11.23 -13.68
C GLU A 118 11.48 10.43 -13.08
N VAL A 119 11.63 9.90 -11.87
CA VAL A 119 10.63 9.07 -11.21
C VAL A 119 9.59 9.91 -10.50
N GLN A 120 8.42 10.04 -11.11
CA GLN A 120 7.27 10.73 -10.49
C GLN A 120 6.37 9.79 -9.69
N VAL A 121 6.31 8.51 -10.07
CA VAL A 121 5.50 7.48 -9.41
C VAL A 121 6.24 6.15 -9.51
N ALA A 122 6.37 5.45 -8.38
CA ALA A 122 6.96 4.13 -8.32
C ALA A 122 6.03 3.13 -7.63
N SER A 123 6.15 1.86 -8.00
CA SER A 123 5.47 0.74 -7.33
C SER A 123 6.37 -0.49 -7.36
N LEU A 124 6.13 -1.42 -6.44
CA LEU A 124 6.85 -2.68 -6.40
C LEU A 124 6.09 -3.78 -7.14
N MET A 125 6.84 -4.66 -7.79
CA MET A 125 6.34 -5.87 -8.40
C MET A 125 7.17 -7.08 -7.96
N HIS A 126 6.59 -8.27 -8.06
CA HIS A 126 7.30 -9.52 -7.85
C HIS A 126 7.09 -10.46 -9.03
N ARG A 127 8.10 -11.26 -9.35
CA ARG A 127 7.98 -12.29 -10.39
C ARG A 127 6.92 -13.32 -9.99
N MET A 128 5.93 -13.52 -10.84
CA MET A 128 4.83 -14.46 -10.60
C MET A 128 5.12 -15.81 -11.28
N LYS A 129 5.15 -16.90 -10.51
CA LYS A 129 5.35 -18.27 -11.04
C LYS A 129 4.05 -19.05 -11.27
N LYS A 130 2.98 -18.72 -10.52
CA LYS A 130 1.68 -19.42 -10.53
C LYS A 130 0.55 -18.42 -10.28
N GLY A 131 -0.69 -18.79 -10.60
CA GLY A 131 -1.90 -18.00 -10.31
C GLY A 131 -2.07 -16.77 -11.21
N PHE A 132 -1.61 -16.89 -12.45
CA PHE A 132 -1.62 -15.84 -13.48
C PHE A 132 -3.05 -15.50 -13.94
N ASP A 133 -3.93 -16.50 -13.88
CA ASP A 133 -5.36 -16.48 -14.18
C ASP A 133 -6.21 -15.81 -13.09
N ASN A 134 -5.71 -15.66 -11.87
CA ASN A 134 -6.47 -15.08 -10.77
C ASN A 134 -6.65 -13.54 -10.94
N PRO A 135 -7.89 -13.03 -11.11
CA PRO A 135 -8.15 -11.61 -11.33
C PRO A 135 -7.96 -10.73 -10.08
N ASN A 136 -7.83 -11.35 -8.90
CA ASN A 136 -7.47 -10.65 -7.67
C ASN A 136 -5.97 -10.35 -7.59
N ARG A 137 -5.14 -10.97 -8.43
CA ARG A 137 -3.72 -10.68 -8.57
C ARG A 137 -3.51 -9.84 -9.82
N VAL A 138 -3.19 -8.57 -9.62
CA VAL A 138 -2.92 -7.64 -10.72
C VAL A 138 -1.55 -7.99 -11.32
N LYS A 139 -1.51 -8.10 -12.64
CA LYS A 139 -0.28 -8.28 -13.42
C LYS A 139 0.19 -6.92 -13.91
N VAL A 140 1.50 -6.76 -14.07
CA VAL A 140 2.13 -5.61 -14.70
C VAL A 140 3.04 -6.10 -15.82
N VAL A 141 2.98 -5.43 -16.96
CA VAL A 141 3.95 -5.57 -18.06
C VAL A 141 4.86 -4.37 -18.01
N CYS A 142 6.17 -4.60 -18.09
CA CYS A 142 7.18 -3.55 -18.07
C CYS A 142 8.05 -3.59 -19.33
N ASP A 143 8.73 -2.48 -19.61
CA ASP A 143 9.81 -2.43 -20.59
C ASP A 143 11.13 -2.99 -20.03
N GLU A 144 12.21 -2.89 -20.80
CA GLU A 144 13.55 -3.37 -20.41
C GLU A 144 14.19 -2.57 -19.26
N HIS A 145 13.67 -1.37 -18.98
CA HIS A 145 14.11 -0.49 -17.90
C HIS A 145 13.22 -0.59 -16.65
N ASN A 146 12.26 -1.52 -16.63
CA ASN A 146 11.25 -1.73 -15.58
C ASN A 146 10.20 -0.62 -15.44
N PHE A 147 10.03 0.26 -16.42
CA PHE A 147 8.88 1.16 -16.44
C PHE A 147 7.62 0.36 -16.76
N ALA A 148 6.57 0.60 -15.97
CA ALA A 148 5.30 -0.09 -16.15
C ALA A 148 4.60 0.41 -17.43
N LEU A 149 4.43 -0.49 -18.39
CA LEU A 149 3.68 -0.23 -19.62
C LEU A 149 2.17 -0.38 -19.38
N TYR A 150 1.77 -1.39 -18.62
CA TYR A 150 0.36 -1.71 -18.43
C TYR A 150 0.08 -2.58 -17.19
N PHE A 151 -0.97 -2.24 -16.44
CA PHE A 151 -1.50 -3.06 -15.34
C PHE A 151 -2.81 -3.74 -15.76
N SER A 152 -2.98 -5.02 -15.46
CA SER A 152 -4.20 -5.76 -15.81
C SER A 152 -4.62 -6.79 -14.78
N ARG A 153 -5.93 -7.02 -14.67
CA ARG A 153 -6.48 -8.21 -13.99
C ARG A 153 -6.50 -9.42 -14.92
N LEU A 154 -6.43 -9.22 -16.23
CA LEU A 154 -6.32 -10.31 -17.21
C LEU A 154 -4.92 -10.91 -17.22
N PRO A 155 -4.75 -12.16 -17.67
CA PRO A 155 -3.45 -12.81 -17.78
C PRO A 155 -2.62 -12.13 -18.88
N VAL A 156 -1.64 -11.30 -18.49
CA VAL A 156 -0.74 -10.57 -19.39
C VAL A 156 0.72 -10.70 -18.94
N PRO A 157 1.69 -10.83 -19.86
CA PRO A 157 1.49 -10.95 -21.31
C PRO A 157 0.85 -12.31 -21.69
N TYR A 158 0.16 -12.35 -22.84
CA TYR A 158 -0.47 -13.58 -23.31
C TYR A 158 0.60 -14.53 -23.87
N HIS A 159 0.70 -15.75 -23.32
CA HIS A 159 1.73 -16.74 -23.68
C HIS A 159 1.26 -17.85 -24.65
N GLY A 160 0.08 -17.71 -25.27
CA GLY A 160 -0.46 -18.76 -26.14
C GLY A 160 -0.77 -20.08 -25.40
N LYS A 161 -1.20 -21.12 -26.14
CA LYS A 161 -1.63 -22.41 -25.54
C LYS A 161 -0.48 -23.35 -25.11
N ASN A 162 0.79 -23.02 -25.39
CA ASN A 162 1.87 -24.01 -25.43
C ASN A 162 3.06 -23.81 -24.48
N GLU A 163 3.06 -22.82 -23.59
CA GLU A 163 4.17 -22.67 -22.63
C GLU A 163 3.71 -22.98 -21.20
N LYS A 164 4.23 -24.10 -20.67
CA LYS A 164 4.09 -24.49 -19.27
C LYS A 164 4.94 -23.54 -18.41
N LEU A 165 4.28 -22.77 -17.54
CA LEU A 165 4.92 -22.05 -16.42
C LEU A 165 5.31 -23.01 -15.29
#